data_AF-I9KUF4-F1
#
_entry.id   AF-I9KUF4-F1
#
_cell.length_a   1.000
_cell.length_b   1.000
_cell.length_c   1.000
_cell.angle_alpha   90.00
_cell.angle_beta   90.00
_cell.angle_gamma   90.00
#
_symmetry.space_group_name_H-M   'P 1'
#
loop_
_entity.id
_entity.type
_entity.pdbx_description
1 polymer ?
#
loop_
_entity_poly.entity_id
_entity_poly.type
_entity_poly.pdbx_seq_one_letter_code
_entity_poly.pdbx_strand_id
1 'polypeptide(L)'
;MKIELSDILKKMGVIVEISDDEMIVTLKKTLFSSWDNVDIHEFLNILESDLRKNGIIVSVDKSALINVYTQNKKEAVIARGIPYKSGRDGYLEFIIKTDKPRILYTETFSEEDIFKMASIPFARKGDVIGKLHKPIKGENGISVRGRIIHAPPVRDVEVKILSDSIVFKEDEDKIVAIADIRPVVHKKDENDKFVYFFNSIPMLIYEGSITKNSRSVTFDGDIIINGNVEKGNQIIASGNVQILGSVYESVVQGGQNIIIHGGIVDSQLHAGFLPGNIFDKIELHAVNLIVEKLSAIFVHIKELPTVMNNSRHLSEKIKLIETLKEELKTSSREISMIRSSNVLQNLLEHLKSLVKTLNNILDYDIIGLIKHLNSLKEIYEKILFISRILAEEHENKGRILAKWVHDSKIYAMKDVIITSEAGCYNTKISTNGSVSINGKVKMSTIEFDKNIFVKEAGSHGVGSYVLLKGSKNSIVKILYGYEGVELYFDKIGYKLKNGEKIKLYLDKDEKVVEDII
;
A
#
# COMPACT_ATOMS: atom_id res chain seq x y z
N MET A 1 4.17 13.73 45.48
CA MET A 1 4.89 13.37 46.73
C MET A 1 5.21 14.59 47.60
N LYS A 2 4.88 14.58 48.91
CA LYS A 2 5.32 15.64 49.85
C LYS A 2 6.78 15.44 50.25
N ILE A 3 7.56 16.51 50.35
CA ILE A 3 8.94 16.44 50.85
C ILE A 3 9.03 16.85 52.31
N GLU A 4 10.04 16.33 53.00
CA GLU A 4 10.26 16.64 54.41
C GLU A 4 11.01 17.97 54.54
N LEU A 5 10.36 18.95 55.16
CA LEU A 5 10.93 20.25 55.46
C LEU A 5 11.40 20.33 56.92
N SER A 6 12.28 21.28 57.21
CA SER A 6 12.69 21.64 58.57
C SER A 6 11.50 22.03 59.45
N ASP A 7 11.66 21.85 60.77
CA ASP A 7 10.63 22.22 61.75
C ASP A 7 10.27 23.71 61.70
N ILE A 8 11.21 24.55 61.25
CA ILE A 8 10.99 25.99 61.04
C ILE A 8 9.94 26.20 59.94
N LEU A 9 10.15 25.62 58.75
CA LEU A 9 9.21 25.75 57.64
C LEU A 9 7.88 25.04 57.91
N LYS A 10 7.89 23.90 58.61
CA LYS A 10 6.67 23.20 59.06
C LYS A 10 5.83 24.09 60.00
N LYS A 11 6.44 24.74 61.00
CA LYS A 11 5.77 25.71 61.89
C LYS A 11 5.23 26.92 61.14
N MET A 12 5.88 27.33 60.05
CA MET A 12 5.40 28.38 59.13
C MET A 12 4.27 27.92 58.20
N GLY A 13 3.78 26.68 58.33
CA GLY A 13 2.67 26.18 57.52
C GLY A 13 3.03 26.00 56.03
N VAL A 14 4.31 25.79 55.73
CA VAL A 14 4.80 25.55 54.37
C VAL A 14 4.70 24.06 54.08
N ILE A 15 4.12 23.71 52.94
CA ILE A 15 4.12 22.35 52.39
C ILE A 15 4.74 22.42 51.01
N VAL A 16 5.70 21.55 50.71
CA VAL A 16 6.24 21.41 49.36
C VAL A 16 5.90 20.04 48.83
N GLU A 17 5.37 20.02 47.60
CA GLU A 17 4.97 18.83 46.88
C GLU A 17 5.74 18.77 45.54
N ILE A 18 6.24 17.59 45.22
CA ILE A 18 6.80 17.26 43.91
C ILE A 18 5.73 16.48 43.14
N SER A 19 5.52 16.79 41.87
CA SER A 19 4.66 15.99 40.99
C SER A 19 5.19 14.56 40.82
N ASP A 20 4.34 13.60 40.47
CA ASP A 20 4.75 12.19 40.42
C ASP A 20 5.76 11.90 39.30
N ASP A 21 5.76 12.70 38.22
CA ASP A 21 6.75 12.68 37.15
C ASP A 21 8.07 13.40 37.51
N GLU A 22 8.14 14.00 38.70
CA GLU A 22 9.24 14.83 39.19
C GLU A 22 9.54 16.07 38.32
N MET A 23 8.56 16.58 37.57
CA MET A 23 8.73 17.75 36.71
C MET A 23 8.43 19.08 37.37
N ILE A 24 7.66 19.08 38.46
CA ILE A 24 7.14 20.30 39.08
C ILE A 24 7.34 20.20 40.60
N VAL A 25 7.86 21.28 41.18
CA VAL A 25 7.84 21.51 42.63
C VAL A 25 6.85 22.62 42.93
N THR A 26 5.84 22.32 43.74
CA THR A 26 4.80 23.26 44.16
C THR A 26 4.94 23.54 45.65
N LEU A 27 5.00 24.82 46.01
CA LEU A 27 4.88 25.28 47.39
C LEU A 27 3.43 25.63 47.67
N LYS A 28 2.92 25.17 48.83
CA LYS A 28 1.58 25.42 49.34
C LYS A 28 1.65 26.03 50.73
N LYS A 29 0.76 26.97 51.00
CA LYS A 29 0.60 27.63 52.30
C LYS A 29 -0.65 27.12 53.00
N THR A 30 -0.55 26.70 54.26
CA THR A 30 -1.71 26.32 55.07
C THR A 30 -2.48 27.55 55.56
N LEU A 31 -3.78 27.41 55.78
CA LEU A 31 -4.70 28.53 56.09
C LEU A 31 -4.43 29.23 57.43
N PHE A 32 -3.47 28.75 58.22
CA PHE A 32 -3.22 29.18 59.61
C PHE A 32 -1.85 29.84 59.84
N SER A 33 -1.07 30.13 58.78
CA SER A 33 0.25 30.73 58.91
C SER A 33 0.30 32.20 58.47
N SER A 34 0.57 33.11 59.42
CA SER A 34 0.94 34.50 59.13
C SER A 34 2.45 34.57 58.90
N TRP A 35 2.88 35.07 57.74
CA TRP A 35 4.31 35.23 57.43
C TRP A 35 4.81 36.65 57.74
N ASP A 36 3.96 37.48 58.32
CA ASP A 36 4.09 38.95 58.41
C ASP A 36 5.34 39.46 59.16
N ASN A 37 6.08 38.58 59.87
CA ASN A 37 7.26 38.91 60.67
C ASN A 37 8.53 38.10 60.29
N VAL A 38 8.54 37.38 59.16
CA VAL A 38 9.71 36.57 58.75
C VAL A 38 10.50 37.26 57.66
N ASP A 39 11.81 37.46 57.83
CA ASP A 39 12.64 38.03 56.77
C ASP A 39 12.60 37.15 55.49
N ILE A 40 12.30 37.77 54.35
CA ILE A 40 12.11 37.04 53.08
C ILE A 40 13.43 36.40 52.60
N HIS A 41 14.58 37.02 52.87
CA HIS A 41 15.88 36.45 52.51
C HIS A 41 16.21 35.24 53.39
N GLU A 42 15.92 35.32 54.69
CA GLU A 42 16.05 34.19 55.61
C GLU A 42 15.16 33.01 55.20
N PHE A 43 13.88 33.27 54.87
CA PHE A 43 12.95 32.27 54.37
C PHE A 43 13.45 31.58 53.09
N LEU A 44 13.89 32.37 52.10
CA LEU A 44 14.42 31.85 50.84
C LEU A 44 15.66 30.96 51.05
N ASN A 45 16.57 31.38 51.94
CA ASN A 45 17.77 30.60 52.24
C ASN A 45 17.45 29.26 52.91
N ILE A 46 16.53 29.26 53.88
CA ILE A 46 16.10 28.03 54.57
C ILE A 46 15.39 27.09 53.58
N LEU A 47 14.49 27.64 52.74
CA LEU A 47 13.78 26.87 51.73
C LEU A 47 14.73 26.28 50.69
N GLU A 48 15.64 27.08 50.11
CA GLU A 48 16.62 26.58 49.14
C GLU A 48 17.51 25.49 49.75
N SER A 49 17.94 25.65 51.01
CA SER A 49 18.69 24.62 51.75
C SER A 49 17.90 23.31 51.89
N ASP A 50 16.63 23.38 52.31
CA ASP A 50 15.80 22.20 52.50
C ASP A 50 15.44 21.52 51.17
N LEU A 51 15.19 22.30 50.11
CA LEU A 51 14.96 21.77 48.75
C LEU A 51 16.21 21.00 48.26
N ARG A 52 17.41 21.55 48.46
CA ARG A 52 18.68 20.88 48.12
C ARG A 52 18.90 19.61 48.92
N LYS A 53 18.64 19.62 50.24
CA LYS A 53 18.70 18.41 51.09
C LYS A 53 17.76 17.31 50.61
N ASN A 54 16.62 17.69 50.03
CA ASN A 54 15.64 16.77 49.45
C ASN A 54 15.93 16.39 47.97
N GLY A 55 17.14 16.71 47.49
CA GLY A 55 17.63 16.30 46.18
C GLY A 55 17.14 17.16 45.01
N ILE A 56 16.53 18.33 45.25
CA ILE A 56 16.12 19.24 44.17
C ILE A 56 17.34 20.04 43.71
N ILE A 57 17.72 19.86 42.44
CA ILE A 57 18.95 20.42 41.87
C ILE A 57 18.72 21.58 40.90
N VAL A 58 17.46 21.79 40.48
CA VAL A 58 17.07 22.88 39.59
C VAL A 58 16.92 24.19 40.35
N SER A 59 17.11 25.32 39.67
CA SER A 59 16.94 26.64 40.27
C SER A 59 15.49 26.90 40.65
N VAL A 60 15.32 27.52 41.81
CA VAL A 60 14.00 27.90 42.33
C VAL A 60 13.57 29.23 41.70
N ASP A 61 12.32 29.32 41.26
CA ASP A 61 11.71 30.54 40.74
C ASP A 61 11.44 31.51 41.88
N LYS A 62 12.40 32.41 42.10
CA LYS A 62 12.34 33.44 43.14
C LYS A 62 11.16 34.39 42.95
N SER A 63 10.74 34.63 41.72
CA SER A 63 9.60 35.52 41.43
C SER A 63 8.28 34.86 41.86
N ALA A 64 8.11 33.57 41.59
CA ALA A 64 6.96 32.79 42.04
C ALA A 64 6.89 32.75 43.58
N LEU A 65 8.03 32.58 44.25
CA LEU A 65 8.13 32.60 45.72
C LEU A 65 7.77 33.95 46.34
N ILE A 66 8.31 35.05 45.79
CA ILE A 66 7.98 36.40 46.24
C ILE A 66 6.48 36.66 46.07
N ASN A 67 5.87 36.18 44.99
CA ASN A 67 4.43 36.32 44.79
C ASN A 67 3.60 35.52 45.81
N VAL A 68 4.01 34.31 46.20
CA VAL A 68 3.34 33.56 47.29
C VAL A 68 3.46 34.32 48.61
N TYR A 69 4.65 34.85 48.88
CA TYR A 69 4.96 35.55 50.12
C TYR A 69 4.20 36.88 50.22
N THR A 70 4.16 37.69 49.15
CA THR A 70 3.62 39.07 49.16
C THR A 70 2.15 39.17 48.75
N GLN A 71 1.67 38.34 47.83
CA GLN A 71 0.30 38.39 47.30
C GLN A 71 -0.63 37.39 48.00
N ASN A 72 -0.16 36.72 49.05
CA ASN A 72 -0.91 35.75 49.85
C ASN A 72 -1.56 34.63 49.01
N LYS A 73 -0.91 34.22 47.91
CA LYS A 73 -1.37 33.09 47.08
C LYS A 73 -1.26 31.80 47.88
N LYS A 74 -2.26 30.91 47.75
CA LYS A 74 -2.30 29.63 48.47
C LYS A 74 -1.24 28.63 47.97
N GLU A 75 -0.83 28.75 46.71
CA GLU A 75 0.16 27.88 46.10
C GLU A 75 0.90 28.56 44.95
N ALA A 76 2.12 28.10 44.65
CA ALA A 76 2.81 28.38 43.40
C ALA A 76 3.79 27.27 43.02
N VAL A 77 4.01 27.13 41.71
CA VAL A 77 5.12 26.32 41.18
C VAL A 77 6.41 27.09 41.41
N ILE A 78 7.31 26.52 42.20
CA ILE A 78 8.56 27.15 42.61
C ILE A 78 9.78 26.53 41.93
N ALA A 79 9.66 25.37 41.27
CA ALA A 79 10.71 24.85 40.41
C ALA A 79 10.13 23.96 39.31
N ARG A 80 10.81 23.92 38.16
CA ARG A 80 10.44 23.10 37.00
C ARG A 80 11.64 22.33 36.50
N GLY A 81 11.43 21.06 36.18
CA GLY A 81 12.38 20.27 35.42
C GLY A 81 12.48 20.80 33.98
N ILE A 82 13.54 20.39 33.28
CA ILE A 82 13.71 20.66 31.86
C ILE A 82 13.01 19.52 31.11
N PRO A 83 11.89 19.76 30.41
CA PRO A 83 11.23 18.70 29.65
C PRO A 83 12.12 18.22 28.50
N TYR A 84 11.97 16.96 28.11
CA TYR A 84 12.63 16.45 26.91
C TYR A 84 12.07 17.14 25.66
N LYS A 85 12.86 17.14 24.58
CA LYS A 85 12.38 17.54 23.25
C LYS A 85 12.32 16.30 22.37
N SER A 86 11.14 16.01 21.82
CA SER A 86 10.97 14.90 20.88
C SER A 86 11.84 15.09 19.64
N GLY A 87 12.45 14.00 19.19
CA GLY A 87 13.10 13.94 17.89
C GLY A 87 12.08 13.81 16.75
N ARG A 88 12.60 13.57 15.55
CA ARG A 88 11.81 13.25 14.34
C ARG A 88 12.34 11.99 13.70
N ASP A 89 11.44 11.07 13.38
CA ASP A 89 11.76 9.87 12.61
C ASP A 89 12.33 10.27 11.24
N GLY A 90 13.24 9.43 10.75
CA GLY A 90 13.64 9.47 9.36
C GLY A 90 12.48 9.07 8.46
N TYR A 91 12.37 9.68 7.30
CA TYR A 91 11.32 9.35 6.35
C TYR A 91 11.77 9.58 4.91
N LEU A 92 11.00 9.04 3.98
CA LEU A 92 11.19 9.23 2.56
C LEU A 92 10.06 10.11 2.05
N GLU A 93 10.42 11.23 1.43
CA GLU A 93 9.51 12.12 0.71
C GLU A 93 9.44 11.68 -0.75
N PHE A 94 8.26 11.33 -1.25
CA PHE A 94 8.06 11.03 -2.67
C PHE A 94 7.80 12.32 -3.45
N ILE A 95 8.64 12.58 -4.45
CA ILE A 95 8.50 13.75 -5.33
C ILE A 95 7.56 13.42 -6.51
N ILE A 96 7.56 12.16 -6.93
CA ILE A 96 6.68 11.63 -7.97
C ILE A 96 5.61 10.76 -7.31
N LYS A 97 4.39 10.79 -7.86
CA LYS A 97 3.33 9.87 -7.46
C LYS A 97 3.79 8.43 -7.71
N THR A 98 3.79 7.61 -6.65
CA THR A 98 4.08 6.17 -6.75
C THR A 98 2.82 5.31 -6.63
N ASP A 99 1.66 5.94 -6.36
CA ASP A 99 0.40 5.24 -6.23
C ASP A 99 -0.02 4.63 -7.56
N LYS A 100 -0.33 3.33 -7.54
CA LYS A 100 -0.80 2.58 -8.70
C LYS A 100 -2.20 3.07 -9.11
N PRO A 101 -2.55 3.00 -10.41
CA PRO A 101 -3.91 3.26 -10.85
C PRO A 101 -4.86 2.25 -10.21
N ARG A 102 -5.87 2.76 -9.49
CA ARG A 102 -6.91 1.93 -8.86
C ARG A 102 -8.18 2.03 -9.67
N ILE A 103 -8.29 1.23 -10.72
CA ILE A 103 -9.55 1.09 -11.47
C ILE A 103 -10.52 0.30 -10.58
N LEU A 104 -11.50 0.98 -10.01
CA LEU A 104 -12.48 0.40 -9.11
C LEU A 104 -13.84 0.34 -9.78
N TYR A 105 -14.53 -0.79 -9.62
CA TYR A 105 -15.94 -0.88 -9.94
C TYR A 105 -16.75 0.02 -9.00
N THR A 106 -17.57 0.89 -9.58
CA THR A 106 -18.56 1.71 -8.88
C THR A 106 -19.76 1.93 -9.82
N GLU A 107 -20.92 2.18 -9.25
CA GLU A 107 -22.16 2.49 -9.98
C GLU A 107 -22.19 3.94 -10.46
N THR A 108 -21.44 4.83 -9.80
CA THR A 108 -21.31 6.23 -10.20
C THR A 108 -19.86 6.67 -10.12
N PHE A 109 -19.43 7.49 -11.08
CA PHE A 109 -18.07 8.03 -11.15
C PHE A 109 -18.13 9.54 -11.05
N SER A 110 -17.40 10.13 -10.09
CA SER A 110 -17.03 11.53 -10.17
C SER A 110 -15.89 11.74 -11.18
N GLU A 111 -15.71 12.96 -11.69
CA GLU A 111 -14.53 13.27 -12.52
C GLU A 111 -13.21 13.00 -11.78
N GLU A 112 -13.19 13.22 -10.47
CA GLU A 112 -12.04 12.90 -9.63
C GLU A 112 -11.74 11.39 -9.58
N ASP A 113 -12.78 10.55 -9.54
CA ASP A 113 -12.62 9.10 -9.56
C ASP A 113 -11.99 8.67 -10.89
N ILE A 114 -12.50 9.19 -12.01
CA ILE A 114 -11.98 8.90 -13.35
C ILE A 114 -10.51 9.34 -13.45
N PHE A 115 -10.17 10.53 -12.96
CA PHE A 115 -8.79 11.02 -12.95
C PHE A 115 -7.86 10.13 -12.11
N LYS A 116 -8.30 9.71 -10.91
CA LYS A 116 -7.52 8.82 -10.04
C LYS A 116 -7.33 7.42 -10.67
N MET A 117 -8.32 6.93 -11.40
CA MET A 117 -8.28 5.63 -12.10
C MET A 117 -7.37 5.63 -13.34
N ALA A 118 -7.22 6.78 -14.00
CA ALA A 118 -6.68 6.85 -15.36
C ALA A 118 -5.20 7.29 -15.47
N SER A 119 -4.44 7.33 -14.37
CA SER A 119 -3.04 7.76 -14.36
C SER A 119 -2.11 6.64 -13.93
N ILE A 120 -1.24 6.18 -14.84
CA ILE A 120 -0.11 5.33 -14.51
C ILE A 120 1.02 6.23 -13.96
N PRO A 121 1.58 5.94 -12.76
CA PRO A 121 2.73 6.68 -12.27
C PRO A 121 3.96 6.39 -13.13
N PHE A 122 4.73 7.42 -13.46
CA PHE A 122 5.96 7.28 -14.24
C PHE A 122 7.02 8.29 -13.82
N ALA A 123 8.28 7.93 -14.06
CA ALA A 123 9.44 8.79 -13.92
C ALA A 123 10.25 8.70 -15.23
N ARG A 124 10.64 9.85 -15.79
CA ARG A 124 11.55 9.90 -16.92
C ARG A 124 12.98 9.75 -16.44
N LYS A 125 13.88 9.38 -17.37
CA LYS A 125 15.31 9.42 -17.12
C LYS A 125 15.75 10.80 -16.58
N GLY A 126 16.37 10.79 -15.40
CA GLY A 126 16.87 11.97 -14.70
C GLY A 126 15.92 12.51 -13.64
N ASP A 127 14.66 12.06 -13.60
CA ASP A 127 13.70 12.54 -12.61
C ASP A 127 14.06 12.06 -11.19
N VAL A 128 13.87 12.94 -10.21
CA VAL A 128 14.00 12.61 -8.79
C VAL A 128 12.70 11.93 -8.35
N ILE A 129 12.78 10.65 -7.97
CA ILE A 129 11.63 9.86 -7.50
C ILE A 129 11.30 10.24 -6.05
N GLY A 130 12.32 10.42 -5.21
CA GLY A 130 12.15 10.73 -3.80
C GLY A 130 13.39 11.32 -3.15
N LYS A 131 13.21 11.89 -1.96
CA LYS A 131 14.26 12.47 -1.12
C LYS A 131 14.24 11.84 0.26
N LEU A 132 15.40 11.39 0.72
CA LEU A 132 15.59 10.81 2.04
C LEU A 132 15.76 11.93 3.08
N HIS A 133 15.01 11.86 4.17
CA HIS A 133 15.16 12.74 5.32
C HIS A 133 15.65 11.91 6.49
N LYS A 134 16.90 12.14 6.92
CA LYS A 134 17.54 11.45 8.04
C LYS A 134 16.84 11.76 9.38
N PRO A 135 16.85 10.81 10.34
CA PRO A 135 16.25 11.03 11.65
C PRO A 135 16.97 12.15 12.44
N ILE A 136 16.20 12.89 13.22
CA ILE A 136 16.72 13.93 14.13
C ILE A 136 16.50 13.44 15.55
N LYS A 137 17.59 13.17 16.29
CA LYS A 137 17.49 12.71 17.68
C LYS A 137 16.83 13.76 18.58
N GLY A 138 16.01 13.28 19.53
CA GLY A 138 15.48 14.13 20.59
C GLY A 138 16.55 14.53 21.61
N GLU A 139 16.25 15.56 22.39
CA GLU A 139 17.08 15.99 23.51
C GLU A 139 16.48 15.47 24.82
N ASN A 140 17.31 14.83 25.65
CA ASN A 140 16.86 14.36 26.96
C ASN A 140 16.51 15.55 27.87
N GLY A 141 15.44 15.38 28.64
CA GLY A 141 15.08 16.27 29.72
C GLY A 141 15.78 15.91 31.03
N ILE A 142 15.58 16.74 32.05
CA ILE A 142 16.10 16.56 33.41
C ILE A 142 14.99 16.89 34.39
N SER A 143 14.63 15.95 35.27
CA SER A 143 13.65 16.18 36.33
C SER A 143 14.16 17.19 37.37
N VAL A 144 13.30 17.68 38.26
CA VAL A 144 13.70 18.61 39.33
C VAL A 144 14.74 17.99 40.27
N ARG A 145 14.86 16.65 40.28
CA ARG A 145 15.81 15.87 41.09
C ARG A 145 17.04 15.38 40.33
N GLY A 146 17.20 15.77 39.07
CA GLY A 146 18.35 15.37 38.26
C GLY A 146 18.26 14.01 37.58
N ARG A 147 17.09 13.35 37.64
CA ARG A 147 16.85 12.15 36.85
C ARG A 147 16.77 12.54 35.37
N ILE A 148 17.53 11.83 34.52
CA ILE A 148 17.44 11.99 33.06
C ILE A 148 16.07 11.50 32.60
N ILE A 149 15.39 12.33 31.82
CA ILE A 149 14.13 11.98 31.16
C ILE A 149 14.47 11.72 29.70
N HIS A 150 14.54 10.45 29.32
CA HIS A 150 14.91 10.07 27.97
C HIS A 150 13.86 10.54 26.97
N ALA A 151 14.31 11.21 25.91
CA ALA A 151 13.45 11.45 24.76
C ALA A 151 13.07 10.10 24.11
N PRO A 152 11.87 9.97 23.55
CA PRO A 152 11.50 8.77 22.78
C PRO A 152 12.53 8.48 21.68
N PRO A 153 12.85 7.20 21.41
CA PRO A 153 13.72 6.83 20.30
C PRO A 153 13.10 7.27 18.98
N VAL A 154 13.95 7.66 18.03
CA VAL A 154 13.54 7.97 16.66
C VAL A 154 13.86 6.80 15.76
N ARG A 155 12.98 6.52 14.81
CA ARG A 155 13.20 5.48 13.81
C ARG A 155 14.10 5.97 12.70
N ASP A 156 15.04 5.12 12.29
CA ASP A 156 15.88 5.39 11.14
C ASP A 156 15.14 5.15 9.82
N VAL A 157 15.76 5.49 8.70
CA VAL A 157 15.24 5.23 7.37
C VAL A 157 16.33 4.67 6.46
N GLU A 158 16.01 3.57 5.78
CA GLU A 158 16.91 2.87 4.86
C GLU A 158 16.24 2.74 3.48
N VAL A 159 17.04 2.89 2.43
CA VAL A 159 16.62 2.70 1.04
C VAL A 159 17.39 1.53 0.45
N LYS A 160 16.67 0.55 -0.11
CA LYS A 160 17.23 -0.59 -0.83
C LYS A 160 16.78 -0.55 -2.27
N ILE A 161 17.73 -0.41 -3.19
CA ILE A 161 17.49 -0.42 -4.63
C ILE A 161 17.65 -1.84 -5.17
N LEU A 162 16.64 -2.34 -5.86
CA LEU A 162 16.60 -3.70 -6.44
C LEU A 162 16.52 -3.68 -7.97
N SER A 163 16.56 -2.49 -8.58
CA SER A 163 16.53 -2.30 -10.02
C SER A 163 17.74 -1.51 -10.49
N ASP A 164 18.33 -1.93 -11.60
CA ASP A 164 19.40 -1.22 -12.27
C ASP A 164 18.91 0.09 -12.94
N SER A 165 17.60 0.33 -13.01
CA SER A 165 17.01 1.56 -13.59
C SER A 165 16.77 2.68 -12.57
N ILE A 166 17.17 2.47 -11.31
CA ILE A 166 17.09 3.45 -10.23
C ILE A 166 18.46 3.56 -9.56
N VAL A 167 18.85 4.77 -9.15
CA VAL A 167 20.06 4.99 -8.36
C VAL A 167 19.74 5.80 -7.11
N PHE A 168 20.33 5.41 -5.97
CA PHE A 168 20.33 6.24 -4.78
C PHE A 168 21.63 7.06 -4.75
N LYS A 169 21.51 8.38 -4.87
CA LYS A 169 22.61 9.32 -4.74
C LYS A 169 22.75 9.72 -3.27
N GLU A 170 23.57 8.98 -2.53
CA GLU A 170 23.77 9.15 -1.09
C GLU A 170 24.19 10.57 -0.71
N ASP A 171 25.08 11.20 -1.49
CA ASP A 171 25.57 12.56 -1.23
C ASP A 171 24.49 13.64 -1.31
N GLU A 172 23.43 13.38 -2.08
CA GLU A 172 22.31 14.32 -2.27
C GLU A 172 21.06 13.90 -1.48
N ASP A 173 21.10 12.74 -0.82
CA ASP A 173 19.94 12.09 -0.22
C ASP A 173 18.76 11.96 -1.22
N LYS A 174 19.04 11.64 -2.50
CA LYS A 174 18.05 11.56 -3.59
C LYS A 174 17.99 10.20 -4.27
N ILE A 175 16.79 9.76 -4.60
CA ILE A 175 16.54 8.59 -5.44
C ILE A 175 16.19 9.08 -6.84
N VAL A 176 16.90 8.63 -7.87
CA VAL A 176 16.80 9.14 -9.24
C VAL A 176 16.55 8.00 -10.23
N ALA A 177 15.67 8.21 -11.19
CA ALA A 177 15.46 7.30 -12.31
C ALA A 177 16.57 7.46 -13.35
N ILE A 178 17.16 6.36 -13.84
CA ILE A 178 18.17 6.40 -14.90
C ILE A 178 17.65 5.97 -16.28
N ALA A 179 16.38 5.57 -16.34
CA ALA A 179 15.62 5.24 -17.54
C ALA A 179 14.14 5.64 -17.34
N ASP A 180 13.35 5.60 -18.41
CA ASP A 180 11.90 5.81 -18.32
C ASP A 180 11.24 4.59 -17.68
N ILE A 181 10.60 4.79 -16.54
CA ILE A 181 10.09 3.70 -15.71
C ILE A 181 8.78 4.05 -15.00
N ARG A 182 8.03 3.02 -14.63
CA ARG A 182 7.11 3.08 -13.50
C ARG A 182 7.84 2.69 -12.21
N PRO A 183 8.00 3.58 -11.22
CA PRO A 183 8.58 3.22 -9.94
C PRO A 183 7.64 2.30 -9.15
N VAL A 184 8.19 1.26 -8.52
CA VAL A 184 7.48 0.34 -7.64
C VAL A 184 8.17 0.37 -6.28
N VAL A 185 7.44 0.78 -5.23
CA VAL A 185 8.02 0.99 -3.91
C VAL A 185 7.22 0.25 -2.85
N HIS A 186 7.91 -0.46 -1.97
CA HIS A 186 7.30 -1.12 -0.82
C HIS A 186 7.98 -0.65 0.47
N LYS A 187 7.16 -0.25 1.46
CA LYS A 187 7.63 0.13 2.79
C LYS A 187 7.49 -1.04 3.76
N LYS A 188 8.54 -1.33 4.51
CA LYS A 188 8.54 -2.25 5.65
C LYS A 188 8.86 -1.46 6.93
N ASP A 189 8.08 -1.69 7.97
CA ASP A 189 8.39 -1.22 9.31
C ASP A 189 9.20 -2.33 10.01
N GLU A 190 10.44 -2.02 10.35
CA GLU A 190 11.25 -2.82 11.27
C GLU A 190 11.34 -2.01 12.56
N ASN A 191 11.21 -2.64 13.73
CA ASN A 191 10.95 -1.95 15.02
C ASN A 191 11.69 -0.62 15.25
N ASP A 192 12.93 -0.47 14.75
CA ASP A 192 13.76 0.74 14.91
C ASP A 192 14.04 1.50 13.60
N LYS A 193 13.53 1.06 12.44
CA LYS A 193 13.75 1.70 11.14
C LYS A 193 12.68 1.42 10.09
N PHE A 194 12.45 2.39 9.22
CA PHE A 194 11.68 2.21 8.00
C PHE A 194 12.59 1.77 6.85
N VAL A 195 12.25 0.67 6.18
CA VAL A 195 12.99 0.20 5.00
C VAL A 195 12.11 0.35 3.75
N TYR A 196 12.59 1.11 2.77
CA TYR A 196 11.95 1.28 1.47
C TYR A 196 12.70 0.48 0.40
N PHE A 197 11.99 -0.46 -0.20
CA PHE A 197 12.50 -1.26 -1.31
C PHE A 197 12.00 -0.67 -2.62
N PHE A 198 12.93 -0.29 -3.50
CA PHE A 198 12.65 0.27 -4.81
C PHE A 198 12.92 -0.75 -5.90
N ASN A 199 11.95 -0.89 -6.79
CA ASN A 199 12.06 -1.59 -8.05
C ASN A 199 11.47 -0.71 -9.17
N SER A 200 11.57 -1.15 -10.42
CA SER A 200 11.01 -0.43 -11.56
C SER A 200 10.45 -1.38 -12.60
N ILE A 201 9.44 -0.91 -13.33
CA ILE A 201 8.96 -1.54 -14.56
C ILE A 201 9.35 -0.63 -15.73
N PRO A 202 9.98 -1.14 -16.81
CA PRO A 202 10.31 -0.35 -17.98
C PRO A 202 9.08 0.35 -18.56
N MET A 203 9.26 1.56 -19.10
CA MET A 203 8.19 2.31 -19.73
C MET A 203 8.59 2.84 -21.10
N LEU A 204 7.69 2.70 -22.07
CA LEU A 204 7.81 3.31 -23.39
C LEU A 204 6.78 4.43 -23.51
N ILE A 205 7.25 5.66 -23.71
CA ILE A 205 6.41 6.85 -23.89
C ILE A 205 6.47 7.30 -25.34
N TYR A 206 5.31 7.33 -26.00
CA TYR A 206 5.15 7.86 -27.35
C TYR A 206 4.44 9.22 -27.28
N GLU A 207 5.14 10.30 -27.60
CA GLU A 207 4.64 11.67 -27.42
C GLU A 207 3.50 12.07 -28.38
N GLY A 208 3.24 11.30 -29.43
CA GLY A 208 2.24 11.62 -30.46
C GLY A 208 1.20 10.53 -30.68
N SER A 209 0.56 10.57 -31.85
CA SER A 209 -0.36 9.52 -32.31
C SER A 209 0.41 8.43 -33.06
N ILE A 210 0.03 7.17 -32.86
CA ILE A 210 0.47 6.06 -33.72
C ILE A 210 -0.36 6.13 -35.00
N THR A 211 0.29 6.49 -36.10
CA THR A 211 -0.38 6.65 -37.40
C THR A 211 -0.44 5.34 -38.17
N LYS A 212 -1.23 5.26 -39.24
CA LYS A 212 -1.23 4.10 -40.16
C LYS A 212 0.13 3.75 -40.77
N ASN A 213 1.08 4.71 -40.80
CA ASN A 213 2.42 4.52 -41.33
C ASN A 213 3.43 4.09 -40.25
N SER A 214 3.02 4.15 -38.98
CA SER A 214 3.83 3.69 -37.86
C SER A 214 3.92 2.16 -37.87
N ARG A 215 4.98 1.61 -37.27
CA ARG A 215 5.08 0.17 -37.04
C ARG A 215 4.32 -0.19 -35.76
N SER A 216 3.61 -1.31 -35.78
CA SER A 216 3.03 -1.92 -34.56
C SER A 216 4.04 -1.93 -33.42
N VAL A 217 3.57 -1.62 -32.22
CA VAL A 217 4.40 -1.46 -31.03
C VAL A 217 4.29 -2.71 -30.19
N THR A 218 5.43 -3.33 -29.89
CA THR A 218 5.53 -4.42 -28.92
C THR A 218 6.60 -4.07 -27.90
N PHE A 219 6.25 -4.07 -26.63
CA PHE A 219 7.14 -3.63 -25.55
C PHE A 219 6.99 -4.51 -24.30
N ASP A 220 8.13 -4.87 -23.70
CA ASP A 220 8.16 -5.55 -22.41
C ASP A 220 8.23 -4.54 -21.27
N GLY A 221 7.05 -4.14 -20.78
CA GLY A 221 6.87 -3.06 -19.82
C GLY A 221 5.54 -2.35 -20.04
N ASP A 222 5.41 -1.15 -19.49
CA ASP A 222 4.25 -0.29 -19.68
C ASP A 222 4.40 0.59 -20.93
N ILE A 223 3.30 0.85 -21.63
CA ILE A 223 3.25 1.77 -22.79
C ILE A 223 2.33 2.96 -22.47
N ILE A 224 2.81 4.18 -22.73
CA ILE A 224 2.00 5.40 -22.75
C ILE A 224 2.03 6.00 -24.17
N ILE A 225 0.86 6.27 -24.74
CA ILE A 225 0.69 6.96 -26.03
C ILE A 225 -0.06 8.27 -25.78
N ASN A 226 0.58 9.40 -26.04
CA ASN A 226 0.03 10.74 -25.80
C ASN A 226 -0.90 11.25 -26.93
N GLY A 227 -1.28 10.36 -27.84
CA GLY A 227 -2.19 10.64 -28.95
C GLY A 227 -3.14 9.49 -29.25
N ASN A 228 -3.66 9.47 -30.48
CA ASN A 228 -4.55 8.42 -30.98
C ASN A 228 -3.75 7.20 -31.47
N VAL A 229 -4.45 6.06 -31.57
CA VAL A 229 -3.98 4.92 -32.35
C VAL A 229 -4.89 4.80 -33.57
N GLU A 230 -4.32 5.10 -34.74
CA GLU A 230 -5.01 5.02 -36.02
C GLU A 230 -5.09 3.60 -36.56
N LYS A 231 -5.96 3.40 -37.54
CA LYS A 231 -6.28 2.12 -38.15
C LYS A 231 -5.08 1.26 -38.56
N GLY A 232 -5.26 -0.05 -38.39
CA GLY A 232 -4.32 -1.09 -38.83
C GLY A 232 -3.15 -1.31 -37.87
N ASN A 233 -3.11 -0.63 -36.72
CA ASN A 233 -2.02 -0.76 -35.77
C ASN A 233 -2.28 -1.85 -34.72
N GLN A 234 -1.20 -2.43 -34.24
CA GLN A 234 -1.22 -3.35 -33.10
C GLN A 234 -0.31 -2.81 -31.99
N ILE A 235 -0.86 -2.69 -30.79
CA ILE A 235 -0.14 -2.28 -29.58
C ILE A 235 -0.14 -3.46 -28.62
N ILE A 236 1.02 -3.98 -28.27
CA ILE A 236 1.20 -5.11 -27.36
C ILE A 236 2.17 -4.68 -26.26
N ALA A 237 1.67 -4.57 -25.04
CA ALA A 237 2.50 -4.40 -23.86
C ALA A 237 2.39 -5.66 -23.00
N SER A 238 3.51 -6.12 -22.45
CA SER A 238 3.41 -7.08 -21.35
C SER A 238 2.71 -6.43 -20.14
N GLY A 239 2.86 -5.11 -19.96
CA GLY A 239 2.37 -4.35 -18.81
C GLY A 239 1.05 -3.64 -19.06
N ASN A 240 0.94 -2.43 -18.49
CA ASN A 240 -0.20 -1.55 -18.72
C ASN A 240 -0.08 -0.85 -20.07
N VAL A 241 -1.21 -0.56 -20.70
CA VAL A 241 -1.28 0.32 -21.87
C VAL A 241 -2.16 1.52 -21.53
N GLN A 242 -1.61 2.72 -21.63
CA GLN A 242 -2.37 3.97 -21.52
C GLN A 242 -2.33 4.74 -22.84
N ILE A 243 -3.50 5.09 -23.34
CA ILE A 243 -3.67 5.88 -24.56
C ILE A 243 -4.48 7.12 -24.19
N LEU A 244 -3.89 8.30 -24.33
CA LEU A 244 -4.56 9.58 -24.04
C LEU A 244 -5.60 9.95 -25.10
N GLY A 245 -5.44 9.43 -26.32
CA GLY A 245 -6.39 9.59 -27.42
C GLY A 245 -7.40 8.43 -27.53
N SER A 246 -7.95 8.30 -28.73
CA SER A 246 -8.89 7.24 -29.12
C SER A 246 -8.19 6.16 -29.94
N VAL A 247 -8.83 4.99 -30.02
CA VAL A 247 -8.35 3.81 -30.77
C VAL A 247 -9.32 3.51 -31.90
N TYR A 248 -8.81 3.40 -33.12
CA TYR A 248 -9.61 3.14 -34.32
C TYR A 248 -9.07 1.94 -35.08
N GLU A 249 -9.94 1.00 -35.49
CA GLU A 249 -9.61 -0.13 -36.37
C GLU A 249 -8.30 -0.85 -36.00
N SER A 250 -8.09 -1.10 -34.69
CA SER A 250 -6.79 -1.53 -34.15
C SER A 250 -6.91 -2.62 -33.09
N VAL A 251 -5.78 -3.26 -32.78
CA VAL A 251 -5.68 -4.29 -31.74
C VAL A 251 -4.79 -3.77 -30.61
N VAL A 252 -5.31 -3.76 -29.38
CA VAL A 252 -4.55 -3.35 -28.20
C VAL A 252 -4.56 -4.48 -27.17
N GLN A 253 -3.37 -4.92 -26.77
CA GLN A 253 -3.16 -6.00 -25.82
C GLN A 253 -2.26 -5.49 -24.70
N GLY A 254 -2.73 -5.62 -23.46
CA GLY A 254 -1.97 -5.29 -22.26
C GLY A 254 -2.01 -6.48 -21.32
N GLY A 255 -0.84 -6.97 -20.90
CA GLY A 255 -0.79 -8.04 -19.91
C GLY A 255 -1.26 -7.59 -18.51
N GLN A 256 -1.35 -6.27 -18.26
CA GLN A 256 -1.98 -5.67 -17.08
C GLN A 256 -3.29 -4.94 -17.46
N ASN A 257 -3.41 -3.64 -17.17
CA ASN A 257 -4.61 -2.84 -17.46
C ASN A 257 -4.50 -2.11 -18.79
N ILE A 258 -5.64 -1.82 -19.41
CA ILE A 258 -5.73 -0.92 -20.56
C ILE A 258 -6.57 0.30 -20.17
N ILE A 259 -6.01 1.49 -20.33
CA ILE A 259 -6.65 2.77 -20.03
C ILE A 259 -6.71 3.61 -21.30
N ILE A 260 -7.91 3.81 -21.83
CA ILE A 260 -8.17 4.65 -23.01
C ILE A 260 -8.92 5.90 -22.55
N HIS A 261 -8.30 7.07 -22.68
CA HIS A 261 -8.95 8.34 -22.30
C HIS A 261 -9.94 8.84 -23.36
N GLY A 262 -9.85 8.33 -24.58
CA GLY A 262 -10.79 8.55 -25.68
C GLY A 262 -11.80 7.43 -25.85
N GLY A 263 -12.31 7.34 -27.08
CA GLY A 263 -13.21 6.28 -27.50
C GLY A 263 -12.50 5.13 -28.18
N ILE A 264 -13.24 4.04 -28.37
CA ILE A 264 -12.79 2.85 -29.05
C ILE A 264 -13.76 2.57 -30.20
N VAL A 265 -13.26 2.47 -31.43
CA VAL A 265 -14.07 2.23 -32.65
C VAL A 265 -13.46 1.08 -33.45
N ASP A 266 -14.30 0.12 -33.84
CA ASP A 266 -13.94 -1.03 -34.70
C ASP A 266 -12.65 -1.74 -34.27
N SER A 267 -12.44 -1.88 -32.96
CA SER A 267 -11.16 -2.30 -32.39
C SER A 267 -11.32 -3.52 -31.49
N GLN A 268 -10.19 -4.17 -31.19
CA GLN A 268 -10.14 -5.32 -30.30
C GLN A 268 -9.18 -5.07 -29.14
N LEU A 269 -9.69 -5.12 -27.91
CA LEU A 269 -8.89 -4.94 -26.70
C LEU A 269 -8.82 -6.23 -25.90
N HIS A 270 -7.62 -6.57 -25.41
CA HIS A 270 -7.40 -7.71 -24.51
C HIS A 270 -6.56 -7.27 -23.30
N ALA A 271 -7.20 -7.13 -22.14
CA ALA A 271 -6.53 -6.81 -20.88
C ALA A 271 -6.38 -8.05 -19.99
N GLY A 272 -5.15 -8.29 -19.56
CA GLY A 272 -4.82 -9.38 -18.64
C GLY A 272 -4.65 -10.75 -19.30
N PHE A 273 -4.92 -10.87 -20.60
CA PHE A 273 -4.74 -12.10 -21.36
C PHE A 273 -3.55 -11.95 -22.31
N LEU A 274 -2.45 -12.65 -22.01
CA LEU A 274 -1.41 -12.93 -23.00
C LEU A 274 -1.57 -14.39 -23.45
N PRO A 275 -1.62 -14.68 -24.77
CA PRO A 275 -1.64 -16.06 -25.26
C PRO A 275 -0.46 -16.86 -24.70
N GLY A 276 -0.72 -18.03 -24.09
CA GLY A 276 0.32 -18.88 -23.46
C GLY A 276 0.51 -18.69 -21.96
N ASN A 277 -0.23 -17.79 -21.32
CA ASN A 277 0.04 -17.32 -19.96
C ASN A 277 -0.72 -18.06 -18.83
N ILE A 278 -0.77 -19.40 -18.90
CA ILE A 278 -1.27 -20.26 -17.81
C ILE A 278 -0.38 -20.14 -16.55
N PHE A 279 0.84 -19.62 -16.72
CA PHE A 279 1.89 -19.60 -15.72
C PHE A 279 1.71 -18.54 -14.64
N ASP A 280 1.12 -17.38 -14.92
CA ASP A 280 1.02 -16.27 -13.94
C ASP A 280 0.51 -16.73 -12.55
N LYS A 281 -0.61 -17.48 -12.48
CA LYS A 281 -1.13 -17.97 -11.18
C LYS A 281 -0.19 -18.98 -10.51
N ILE A 282 0.54 -19.76 -11.31
CA ILE A 282 1.51 -20.76 -10.85
C ILE A 282 2.74 -20.04 -10.28
N GLU A 283 3.21 -18.96 -10.90
CA GLU A 283 4.38 -18.19 -10.43
C GLU A 283 4.15 -17.65 -9.02
N LEU A 284 3.05 -16.92 -8.80
CA LEU A 284 2.73 -16.35 -7.48
C LEU A 284 2.53 -17.45 -6.42
N HIS A 285 1.87 -18.55 -6.78
CA HIS A 285 1.67 -19.66 -5.86
C HIS A 285 2.99 -20.30 -5.43
N ALA A 286 3.89 -20.60 -6.37
CA ALA A 286 5.18 -21.20 -6.09
C ALA A 286 6.04 -20.29 -5.19
N VAL A 287 6.04 -18.99 -5.44
CA VAL A 287 6.77 -18.01 -4.60
C VAL A 287 6.18 -17.96 -3.18
N ASN A 288 4.85 -17.95 -3.04
CA ASN A 288 4.21 -17.93 -1.73
C ASN A 288 4.52 -19.18 -0.90
N LEU A 289 4.59 -20.36 -1.53
CA LEU A 289 5.01 -21.60 -0.86
C LEU A 289 6.45 -21.50 -0.32
N ILE A 290 7.37 -20.86 -1.05
CA ILE A 290 8.73 -20.63 -0.55
C ILE A 290 8.72 -19.71 0.67
N VAL A 291 7.96 -18.61 0.61
CA VAL A 291 7.83 -17.66 1.73
C VAL A 291 7.27 -18.36 2.97
N GLU A 292 6.21 -19.15 2.81
CA GLU A 292 5.56 -19.90 3.89
C GLU A 292 6.55 -20.88 4.55
N LYS A 293 7.21 -21.73 3.76
CA LYS A 293 8.15 -22.73 4.28
C LYS A 293 9.39 -22.11 4.92
N LEU A 294 9.93 -21.03 4.37
CA LEU A 294 11.03 -20.29 4.99
C LEU A 294 10.63 -19.71 6.35
N SER A 295 9.41 -19.16 6.43
CA SER A 295 8.89 -18.64 7.69
C SER A 295 8.76 -19.74 8.75
N ALA A 296 8.28 -20.93 8.37
CA ALA A 296 8.19 -22.09 9.25
C ALA A 296 9.57 -22.56 9.73
N ILE A 297 10.57 -22.60 8.85
CA ILE A 297 11.97 -22.92 9.23
C ILE A 297 12.48 -21.93 10.29
N PHE A 298 12.29 -20.62 10.10
CA PHE A 298 12.74 -19.63 11.09
C PHE A 298 12.08 -19.80 12.45
N VAL A 299 10.76 -20.10 12.48
CA VAL A 299 10.03 -20.38 13.72
C VAL A 299 10.66 -21.57 14.43
N HIS A 300 10.86 -22.69 13.73
CA HIS A 300 11.42 -23.88 14.35
C HIS A 300 12.87 -23.73 14.79
N ILE A 301 13.71 -23.02 14.03
CA ILE A 301 15.09 -22.70 14.45
C ILE A 301 15.08 -21.89 15.75
N LYS A 302 14.20 -20.89 15.87
CA LYS A 302 14.08 -20.06 17.07
C LYS A 302 13.63 -20.85 18.31
N GLU A 303 12.91 -21.95 18.11
CA GLU A 303 12.45 -22.85 19.17
C GLU A 303 13.48 -23.93 19.54
N LEU A 304 14.55 -24.13 18.77
CA LEU A 304 15.56 -25.15 19.10
C LEU A 304 16.14 -24.98 20.52
N PRO A 305 16.50 -23.76 20.98
CA PRO A 305 17.03 -23.57 22.34
C PRO A 305 16.08 -24.00 23.45
N THR A 306 14.75 -23.94 23.24
CA THR A 306 13.76 -24.28 24.27
C THR A 306 13.61 -25.78 24.48
N VAL A 307 14.03 -26.60 23.50
CA VAL A 307 13.93 -28.06 23.54
C VAL A 307 15.28 -28.76 23.68
N MET A 308 16.38 -28.03 23.82
CA MET A 308 17.75 -28.59 23.89
C MET A 308 17.94 -29.64 25.00
N ASN A 309 17.21 -29.52 26.10
CA ASN A 309 17.30 -30.44 27.24
C ASN A 309 16.47 -31.74 27.06
N ASN A 310 15.70 -31.87 25.98
CA ASN A 310 14.91 -33.05 25.67
C ASN A 310 15.31 -33.61 24.30
N SER A 311 16.11 -34.67 24.31
CA SER A 311 16.68 -35.28 23.09
C SER A 311 15.61 -35.74 22.10
N ARG A 312 14.45 -36.21 22.59
CA ARG A 312 13.33 -36.63 21.73
C ARG A 312 12.74 -35.43 20.99
N HIS A 313 12.34 -34.38 21.71
CA HIS A 313 11.76 -33.18 21.09
C HIS A 313 12.75 -32.43 20.20
N LEU A 314 14.04 -32.43 20.57
CA LEU A 314 15.10 -31.89 19.72
C LEU A 314 15.18 -32.66 18.38
N SER A 315 15.19 -33.99 18.43
CA SER A 315 15.23 -34.82 17.21
C SER A 315 13.98 -34.68 16.34
N GLU A 316 12.80 -34.56 16.96
CA GLU A 316 11.53 -34.28 16.27
C GLU A 316 11.58 -32.92 15.54
N LYS A 317 12.05 -31.86 16.19
CA LYS A 317 12.19 -30.53 15.55
C LYS A 317 13.21 -30.52 14.43
N ILE A 318 14.38 -31.16 14.61
CA ILE A 318 15.40 -31.24 13.55
C ILE A 318 14.83 -31.97 12.33
N LYS A 319 14.14 -33.09 12.54
CA LYS A 319 13.50 -33.84 11.44
C LYS A 319 12.44 -32.99 10.72
N LEU A 320 11.68 -32.18 11.44
CA LEU A 320 10.72 -31.26 10.84
C LEU A 320 11.40 -30.19 9.97
N ILE A 321 12.50 -29.61 10.45
CA ILE A 321 13.30 -28.64 9.68
C ILE A 321 13.86 -29.29 8.41
N GLU A 322 14.43 -30.51 8.50
CA GLU A 322 14.90 -31.25 7.32
C GLU A 322 13.77 -31.57 6.33
N THR A 323 12.57 -31.91 6.83
CA THR A 323 11.40 -32.12 5.97
C THR A 323 11.04 -30.84 5.20
N LEU A 324 10.98 -29.70 5.91
CA LEU A 324 10.69 -28.40 5.31
C LEU A 324 11.75 -27.97 4.28
N LYS A 325 13.03 -28.29 4.51
CA LYS A 325 14.12 -28.02 3.56
C LYS A 325 13.91 -28.76 2.23
N GLU A 326 13.54 -30.04 2.28
CA GLU A 326 13.28 -30.84 1.06
C GLU A 326 12.02 -30.37 0.31
N GLU A 327 10.97 -30.01 1.05
CA GLU A 327 9.79 -29.39 0.47
C GLU A 327 10.11 -28.03 -0.18
N LEU A 328 11.01 -27.24 0.40
CA LEU A 328 11.50 -25.98 -0.17
C LEU A 328 12.29 -26.17 -1.45
N LYS A 329 13.16 -27.19 -1.49
CA LYS A 329 13.90 -27.55 -2.72
C LYS A 329 12.94 -27.93 -3.85
N THR A 330 11.83 -28.60 -3.52
CA THR A 330 10.80 -28.95 -4.50
C THR A 330 10.12 -27.70 -5.07
N SER A 331 9.61 -26.80 -4.22
CA SER A 331 9.01 -25.53 -4.69
C SER A 331 10.01 -24.65 -5.44
N SER A 332 11.28 -24.69 -5.07
CA SER A 332 12.36 -23.96 -5.74
C SER A 332 12.61 -24.46 -7.18
N ARG A 333 12.42 -25.76 -7.45
CA ARG A 333 12.52 -26.34 -8.80
C ARG A 333 11.37 -25.89 -9.69
N GLU A 334 10.17 -25.69 -9.15
CA GLU A 334 9.05 -25.15 -9.92
C GLU A 334 9.39 -23.75 -10.44
N ILE A 335 9.98 -22.90 -9.58
CA ILE A 335 10.39 -21.54 -9.97
C ILE A 335 11.46 -21.54 -11.06
N SER A 336 12.43 -22.46 -11.02
CA SER A 336 13.46 -22.53 -12.07
C SER A 336 12.91 -22.97 -13.42
N MET A 337 11.78 -23.69 -13.44
CA MET A 337 11.08 -24.10 -14.66
C MET A 337 10.12 -23.06 -15.21
N ILE A 338 9.83 -21.98 -14.46
CA ILE A 338 9.03 -20.86 -14.95
C ILE A 338 9.74 -20.22 -16.14
N ARG A 339 9.13 -20.38 -17.32
CA ARG A 339 9.47 -19.66 -18.55
C ARG A 339 8.58 -18.44 -18.62
N SER A 340 9.15 -17.24 -18.53
CA SER A 340 8.38 -16.00 -18.61
C SER A 340 8.50 -15.34 -19.99
N SER A 341 7.38 -14.75 -20.42
CA SER A 341 7.23 -13.87 -21.59
C SER A 341 6.71 -12.48 -21.19
N ASN A 342 6.89 -12.05 -19.93
CA ASN A 342 6.08 -10.99 -19.31
C ASN A 342 6.92 -9.91 -18.57
N VAL A 343 6.26 -8.76 -18.27
CA VAL A 343 6.67 -7.48 -17.59
C VAL A 343 7.75 -7.56 -16.54
N LEU A 344 7.82 -8.70 -15.87
CA LEU A 344 8.61 -8.92 -14.68
C LEU A 344 9.80 -9.83 -14.97
N GLN A 345 10.28 -9.91 -16.22
CA GLN A 345 11.44 -10.74 -16.57
C GLN A 345 12.65 -10.46 -15.66
N ASN A 346 12.97 -9.18 -15.41
CA ASN A 346 14.05 -8.81 -14.49
C ASN A 346 13.78 -9.25 -13.05
N LEU A 347 12.54 -9.14 -12.58
CA LEU A 347 12.16 -9.57 -11.23
C LEU A 347 12.24 -11.10 -11.10
N LEU A 348 11.84 -11.84 -12.13
CA LEU A 348 11.91 -13.29 -12.16
C LEU A 348 13.37 -13.76 -12.23
N GLU A 349 14.22 -13.13 -13.03
CA GLU A 349 15.65 -13.46 -13.06
C GLU A 349 16.31 -13.18 -11.71
N HIS A 350 15.95 -12.07 -11.05
CA HIS A 350 16.39 -11.81 -9.69
C HIS A 350 15.89 -12.89 -8.71
N LEU A 351 14.61 -13.29 -8.79
CA LEU A 351 14.03 -14.36 -8.00
C LEU A 351 14.75 -15.71 -8.23
N LYS A 352 15.02 -16.08 -9.48
CA LYS A 352 15.78 -17.30 -9.84
C LYS A 352 17.19 -17.28 -9.23
N SER A 353 17.86 -16.12 -9.27
CA SER A 353 19.16 -15.95 -8.63
C SER A 353 19.07 -16.13 -7.11
N LEU A 354 18.07 -15.54 -6.46
CA LEU A 354 17.84 -15.70 -5.02
C LEU A 354 17.54 -17.16 -4.65
N VAL A 355 16.70 -17.84 -5.44
CA VAL A 355 16.35 -19.26 -5.26
C VAL A 355 17.58 -20.16 -5.44
N LYS A 356 18.49 -19.84 -6.38
CA LYS A 356 19.76 -20.56 -6.52
C LYS A 356 20.63 -20.43 -5.28
N THR A 357 20.79 -19.21 -4.76
CA THR A 357 21.55 -18.97 -3.52
C THR A 357 20.88 -19.64 -2.31
N LEU A 358 19.56 -19.61 -2.24
CA LEU A 358 18.77 -20.30 -1.22
C LEU A 358 19.08 -21.80 -1.21
N ASN A 359 19.03 -22.47 -2.37
CA ASN A 359 19.30 -23.90 -2.47
C ASN A 359 20.69 -24.27 -1.93
N ASN A 360 21.71 -23.46 -2.22
CA ASN A 360 23.07 -23.69 -1.68
C ASN A 360 23.09 -23.65 -0.14
N ILE A 361 22.31 -22.76 0.48
CA ILE A 361 22.21 -22.69 1.96
C ILE A 361 21.42 -23.88 2.52
N LEU A 362 20.38 -24.33 1.82
CA LEU A 362 19.55 -25.46 2.23
C LEU A 362 20.30 -26.81 2.17
N ASP A 363 21.46 -26.88 1.53
CA ASP A 363 22.29 -28.10 1.50
C ASP A 363 23.17 -28.27 2.76
N TYR A 364 23.30 -27.24 3.60
CA TYR A 364 23.95 -27.38 4.90
C TYR A 364 23.13 -28.24 5.86
N ASP A 365 23.81 -28.89 6.81
CA ASP A 365 23.18 -29.49 7.98
C ASP A 365 22.60 -28.40 8.91
N ILE A 366 21.91 -28.81 9.98
CA ILE A 366 21.27 -27.88 10.93
C ILE A 366 22.27 -26.87 11.52
N ILE A 367 23.52 -27.26 11.77
CA ILE A 367 24.55 -26.40 12.36
C ILE A 367 25.01 -25.35 11.33
N GLY A 368 25.29 -25.78 10.09
CA GLY A 368 25.63 -24.87 9.00
C GLY A 368 24.49 -23.91 8.68
N LEU A 369 23.24 -24.38 8.69
CA LEU A 369 22.07 -23.54 8.50
C LEU A 369 21.97 -22.43 9.55
N ILE A 370 22.20 -22.76 10.83
CA ILE A 370 22.23 -21.77 11.92
C ILE A 370 23.36 -20.77 11.73
N LYS A 371 24.55 -21.20 11.29
CA LYS A 371 25.68 -20.29 10.99
C LYS A 371 25.35 -19.31 9.86
N HIS A 372 24.53 -19.74 8.88
CA HIS A 372 24.11 -18.92 7.74
C HIS A 372 22.73 -18.25 7.91
N LEU A 373 22.18 -18.23 9.13
CA LEU A 373 20.82 -17.73 9.39
C LEU A 373 20.61 -16.28 8.94
N ASN A 374 21.64 -15.43 9.07
CA ASN A 374 21.58 -14.03 8.63
C ASN A 374 21.45 -13.91 7.11
N SER A 375 22.24 -14.67 6.36
CA SER A 375 22.16 -14.72 4.89
C SER A 375 20.80 -15.28 4.42
N LEU A 376 20.31 -16.32 5.11
CA LEU A 376 18.98 -16.88 4.82
C LEU A 376 17.87 -15.86 5.08
N LYS A 377 17.97 -15.09 6.16
CA LYS A 377 17.03 -14.01 6.48
C LYS A 377 17.03 -12.92 5.40
N GLU A 378 18.19 -12.51 4.92
CA GLU A 378 18.31 -11.52 3.83
C GLU A 378 17.62 -12.02 2.54
N ILE A 379 17.84 -13.28 2.17
CA ILE A 379 17.19 -13.89 1.00
C ILE A 379 15.67 -13.95 1.19
N TYR A 380 15.21 -14.39 2.37
CA TYR A 380 13.78 -14.41 2.69
C TYR A 380 13.14 -13.03 2.54
N GLU A 381 13.77 -11.97 3.03
CA GLU A 381 13.25 -10.61 2.92
C GLU A 381 13.13 -10.15 1.47
N LYS A 382 14.11 -10.48 0.62
CA LYS A 382 14.05 -10.18 -0.82
C LYS A 382 12.95 -10.97 -1.53
N ILE A 383 12.82 -12.28 -1.24
CA ILE A 383 11.76 -13.12 -1.83
C ILE A 383 10.38 -12.67 -1.36
N LEU A 384 10.22 -12.32 -0.08
CA LEU A 384 8.98 -11.77 0.46
C LEU A 384 8.58 -10.46 -0.23
N PHE A 385 9.55 -9.58 -0.50
CA PHE A 385 9.29 -8.37 -1.27
C PHE A 385 8.83 -8.69 -2.70
N ILE A 386 9.48 -9.63 -3.38
CA ILE A 386 9.08 -10.08 -4.73
C ILE A 386 7.67 -10.68 -4.71
N SER A 387 7.36 -11.55 -3.74
CA SER A 387 6.03 -12.11 -3.52
C SER A 387 4.95 -11.03 -3.42
N ARG A 388 5.22 -9.96 -2.66
CA ARG A 388 4.28 -8.83 -2.51
C ARG A 388 4.08 -8.07 -3.82
N ILE A 389 5.15 -7.80 -4.57
CA ILE A 389 5.02 -7.18 -5.90
C ILE A 389 4.17 -8.06 -6.81
N LEU A 390 4.47 -9.36 -6.89
CA LEU A 390 3.73 -10.29 -7.73
C LEU A 390 2.25 -10.33 -7.33
N ALA A 391 1.95 -10.43 -6.04
CA ALA A 391 0.58 -10.41 -5.54
C ALA A 391 -0.17 -9.14 -5.94
N GLU A 392 0.45 -7.97 -5.75
CA GLU A 392 -0.14 -6.69 -6.11
C GLU A 392 -0.34 -6.51 -7.62
N GLU A 393 0.63 -6.92 -8.45
CA GLU A 393 0.49 -6.85 -9.91
C GLU A 393 -0.61 -7.82 -10.38
N HIS A 394 -0.71 -9.01 -9.80
CA HIS A 394 -1.80 -9.95 -10.03
C HIS A 394 -3.18 -9.39 -9.64
N GLU A 395 -3.28 -8.72 -8.51
CA GLU A 395 -4.53 -8.10 -8.03
C GLU A 395 -4.95 -6.91 -8.90
N ASN A 396 -3.99 -6.17 -9.43
CA ASN A 396 -4.28 -5.02 -10.27
C ASN A 396 -4.45 -5.35 -11.75
N LYS A 397 -4.07 -6.55 -12.20
CA LYS A 397 -4.15 -7.02 -13.59
C LYS A 397 -5.56 -7.04 -14.20
N GLY A 398 -5.66 -6.70 -15.48
CA GLY A 398 -6.73 -7.18 -16.36
C GLY A 398 -7.98 -6.33 -16.43
N ARG A 399 -7.94 -5.07 -16.03
CA ARG A 399 -9.07 -4.14 -16.13
C ARG A 399 -8.98 -3.26 -17.38
N ILE A 400 -10.13 -2.82 -17.87
CA ILE A 400 -10.25 -1.87 -18.98
C ILE A 400 -11.03 -0.65 -18.52
N LEU A 401 -10.49 0.54 -18.79
CA LEU A 401 -11.18 1.81 -18.62
C LEU A 401 -11.23 2.55 -19.96
N ALA A 402 -12.43 2.99 -20.36
CA ALA A 402 -12.63 3.79 -21.56
C ALA A 402 -13.75 4.84 -21.37
N LYS A 403 -13.82 5.85 -22.26
CA LYS A 403 -14.98 6.75 -22.28
C LYS A 403 -16.21 6.09 -22.89
N TRP A 404 -16.05 5.48 -24.06
CA TRP A 404 -17.12 4.83 -24.82
C TRP A 404 -16.54 3.82 -25.80
N VAL A 405 -17.36 2.88 -26.26
CA VAL A 405 -16.95 1.75 -27.11
C VAL A 405 -17.97 1.47 -28.19
N HIS A 406 -17.59 1.60 -29.45
CA HIS A 406 -18.45 1.35 -30.60
C HIS A 406 -17.85 0.29 -31.53
N ASP A 407 -18.69 -0.59 -32.09
CA ASP A 407 -18.32 -1.57 -33.12
C ASP A 407 -17.14 -2.48 -32.74
N SER A 408 -16.90 -2.69 -31.44
CA SER A 408 -15.64 -3.25 -30.94
C SER A 408 -15.82 -4.54 -30.15
N LYS A 409 -14.71 -5.24 -29.90
CA LYS A 409 -14.65 -6.42 -29.03
C LYS A 409 -13.70 -6.18 -27.87
N ILE A 410 -14.19 -6.34 -26.65
CA ILE A 410 -13.47 -6.08 -25.41
C ILE A 410 -13.38 -7.36 -24.61
N TYR A 411 -12.15 -7.75 -24.26
CA TYR A 411 -11.86 -8.90 -23.41
C TYR A 411 -11.04 -8.44 -22.21
N ALA A 412 -11.56 -8.65 -21.00
CA ALA A 412 -10.89 -8.22 -19.77
C ALA A 412 -10.90 -9.36 -18.74
N MET A 413 -9.75 -9.64 -18.12
CA MET A 413 -9.68 -10.65 -17.06
C MET A 413 -10.43 -10.20 -15.80
N LYS A 414 -10.59 -8.89 -15.61
CA LYS A 414 -11.35 -8.27 -14.52
C LYS A 414 -12.21 -7.14 -15.09
N ASP A 415 -12.46 -6.12 -14.28
CA ASP A 415 -13.54 -5.17 -14.49
C ASP A 415 -13.40 -4.33 -15.77
N VAL A 416 -14.54 -4.00 -16.39
CA VAL A 416 -14.64 -3.08 -17.53
C VAL A 416 -15.44 -1.85 -17.09
N ILE A 417 -14.84 -0.67 -17.22
CA ILE A 417 -15.41 0.61 -16.79
C ILE A 417 -15.55 1.53 -18.01
N ILE A 418 -16.79 1.90 -18.32
CA ILE A 418 -17.15 2.85 -19.38
C ILE A 418 -17.76 4.10 -18.74
N THR A 419 -17.10 5.24 -18.92
CA THR A 419 -17.31 6.40 -18.06
C THR A 419 -18.25 7.47 -18.62
N SER A 420 -18.44 7.52 -19.94
CA SER A 420 -19.23 8.57 -20.60
C SER A 420 -20.63 8.11 -21.01
N GLU A 421 -21.53 9.08 -21.19
CA GLU A 421 -22.93 8.82 -21.56
C GLU A 421 -23.12 8.21 -22.95
N ALA A 422 -22.13 8.36 -23.83
CA ALA A 422 -22.12 7.71 -25.14
C ALA A 422 -22.14 6.18 -25.00
N GLY A 423 -21.54 5.64 -23.94
CA GLY A 423 -21.65 4.25 -23.55
C GLY A 423 -21.12 3.27 -24.60
N CYS A 424 -21.92 2.24 -24.91
CA CYS A 424 -21.59 1.13 -25.80
C CYS A 424 -22.60 0.99 -26.94
N TYR A 425 -22.10 0.85 -28.17
CA TYR A 425 -22.91 0.62 -29.37
C TYR A 425 -22.32 -0.52 -30.19
N ASN A 426 -23.15 -1.46 -30.64
CA ASN A 426 -22.73 -2.58 -31.48
C ASN A 426 -21.45 -3.29 -30.98
N THR A 427 -21.32 -3.50 -29.67
CA THR A 427 -20.08 -3.94 -29.04
C THR A 427 -20.28 -5.29 -28.34
N LYS A 428 -19.23 -6.12 -28.34
CA LYS A 428 -19.16 -7.32 -27.52
C LYS A 428 -18.15 -7.15 -26.39
N ILE A 429 -18.60 -7.28 -25.15
CA ILE A 429 -17.75 -7.26 -23.95
C ILE A 429 -17.78 -8.64 -23.30
N SER A 430 -16.62 -9.18 -22.94
CA SER A 430 -16.49 -10.43 -22.20
C SER A 430 -15.48 -10.26 -21.06
N THR A 431 -15.90 -10.56 -19.84
CA THR A 431 -15.06 -10.39 -18.65
C THR A 431 -15.35 -11.39 -17.53
N ASN A 432 -14.31 -11.75 -16.76
CA ASN A 432 -14.46 -12.51 -15.51
C ASN A 432 -14.68 -11.60 -14.28
N GLY A 433 -14.84 -10.29 -14.50
CA GLY A 433 -15.05 -9.27 -13.48
C GLY A 433 -16.44 -8.66 -13.55
N SER A 434 -16.54 -7.44 -13.02
CA SER A 434 -17.75 -6.62 -13.08
C SER A 434 -17.72 -5.64 -14.26
N VAL A 435 -18.88 -5.18 -14.71
CA VAL A 435 -19.00 -4.17 -15.77
C VAL A 435 -19.75 -2.96 -15.25
N SER A 436 -19.21 -1.76 -15.42
CA SER A 436 -19.92 -0.51 -15.09
C SER A 436 -19.96 0.41 -16.29
N ILE A 437 -21.16 0.78 -16.72
CA ILE A 437 -21.39 1.63 -17.90
C ILE A 437 -22.26 2.83 -17.48
N ASN A 438 -21.60 3.98 -17.33
CA ASN A 438 -22.24 5.25 -17.03
C ASN A 438 -22.84 5.92 -18.28
N GLY A 439 -23.51 5.12 -19.11
CA GLY A 439 -24.06 5.57 -20.39
C GLY A 439 -25.01 4.56 -21.01
N LYS A 440 -25.27 4.76 -22.30
CA LYS A 440 -26.22 3.97 -23.08
C LYS A 440 -25.61 2.67 -23.56
N VAL A 441 -26.35 1.58 -23.50
CA VAL A 441 -25.97 0.30 -24.12
C VAL A 441 -26.99 -0.04 -25.19
N LYS A 442 -26.52 -0.19 -26.43
CA LYS A 442 -27.38 -0.50 -27.59
C LYS A 442 -26.69 -1.52 -28.50
N MET A 443 -27.47 -2.45 -29.07
CA MET A 443 -27.00 -3.45 -30.03
C MET A 443 -25.78 -4.26 -29.53
N SER A 444 -25.65 -4.41 -28.21
CA SER A 444 -24.42 -4.90 -27.58
C SER A 444 -24.68 -6.17 -26.78
N THR A 445 -23.67 -7.04 -26.73
CA THR A 445 -23.66 -8.24 -25.88
C THR A 445 -22.59 -8.10 -24.81
N ILE A 446 -22.96 -8.28 -23.55
CA ILE A 446 -22.05 -8.14 -22.41
C ILE A 446 -22.10 -9.42 -21.58
N GLU A 447 -20.99 -10.13 -21.54
CA GLU A 447 -20.75 -11.35 -20.74
C GLU A 447 -19.88 -10.99 -19.54
N PHE A 448 -20.33 -11.29 -18.32
CA PHE A 448 -19.66 -10.92 -17.06
C PHE A 448 -19.86 -11.99 -15.98
N ASP A 449 -18.83 -12.26 -15.16
CA ASP A 449 -18.94 -13.26 -14.08
C ASP A 449 -19.46 -12.66 -12.76
N LYS A 450 -19.16 -11.38 -12.49
CA LYS A 450 -19.55 -10.72 -11.23
C LYS A 450 -20.81 -9.88 -11.43
N ASN A 451 -20.73 -8.56 -11.29
CA ASN A 451 -21.91 -7.68 -11.31
C ASN A 451 -21.88 -6.76 -12.52
N ILE A 452 -23.05 -6.27 -12.93
CA ILE A 452 -23.15 -5.23 -13.93
C ILE A 452 -23.99 -4.05 -13.44
N PHE A 453 -23.52 -2.86 -13.74
CA PHE A 453 -24.28 -1.63 -13.66
C PHE A 453 -24.36 -0.98 -15.05
N VAL A 454 -25.57 -0.59 -15.46
CA VAL A 454 -25.82 0.16 -16.69
C VAL A 454 -26.75 1.33 -16.41
N LYS A 455 -26.36 2.54 -16.84
CA LYS A 455 -27.24 3.72 -16.72
C LYS A 455 -28.46 3.60 -17.62
N GLU A 456 -28.28 3.29 -18.90
CA GLU A 456 -29.40 3.14 -19.85
C GLU A 456 -29.19 1.92 -20.74
N ALA A 457 -30.12 0.97 -20.75
CA ALA A 457 -30.04 -0.25 -21.55
C ALA A 457 -31.22 -0.33 -22.53
N GLY A 458 -30.91 -0.44 -23.82
CA GLY A 458 -31.91 -0.51 -24.89
C GLY A 458 -32.32 0.86 -25.44
N SER A 459 -33.46 0.91 -26.14
CA SER A 459 -34.09 2.14 -26.59
C SER A 459 -35.57 1.90 -26.92
N HIS A 460 -36.37 2.96 -27.03
CA HIS A 460 -37.77 2.88 -27.46
C HIS A 460 -37.97 2.50 -28.95
N GLY A 461 -36.89 2.39 -29.74
CA GLY A 461 -36.95 2.08 -31.17
C GLY A 461 -36.79 0.59 -31.47
N VAL A 462 -37.43 0.12 -32.55
CA VAL A 462 -37.27 -1.25 -33.06
C VAL A 462 -35.80 -1.48 -33.44
N GLY A 463 -35.21 -2.58 -32.97
CA GLY A 463 -33.87 -3.03 -33.39
C GLY A 463 -32.72 -2.78 -32.40
N SER A 464 -32.95 -2.16 -31.24
CA SER A 464 -31.94 -2.02 -30.18
C SER A 464 -31.94 -3.24 -29.24
N TYR A 465 -31.47 -4.39 -29.73
CA TYR A 465 -31.32 -5.59 -28.90
C TYR A 465 -30.10 -5.47 -27.98
N VAL A 466 -30.27 -5.73 -26.69
CA VAL A 466 -29.16 -5.76 -25.72
C VAL A 466 -29.20 -7.11 -25.01
N LEU A 467 -28.05 -7.77 -24.94
CA LEU A 467 -27.94 -9.07 -24.30
C LEU A 467 -26.93 -9.01 -23.15
N LEU A 468 -27.42 -9.19 -21.93
CA LEU A 468 -26.60 -9.22 -20.72
C LEU A 468 -26.53 -10.66 -20.20
N LYS A 469 -25.33 -11.22 -20.06
CA LYS A 469 -25.14 -12.59 -19.58
C LYS A 469 -24.24 -12.59 -18.34
N GLY A 470 -24.87 -12.84 -17.19
CA GLY A 470 -24.22 -13.00 -15.90
C GLY A 470 -24.10 -14.46 -15.47
N SER A 471 -23.31 -14.71 -14.44
CA SER A 471 -23.32 -15.98 -13.69
C SER A 471 -24.55 -16.07 -12.77
N LYS A 472 -24.81 -17.23 -12.15
CA LYS A 472 -25.91 -17.37 -11.17
C LYS A 472 -25.85 -16.38 -10.00
N ASN A 473 -24.65 -15.98 -9.61
CA ASN A 473 -24.44 -15.11 -8.45
C ASN A 473 -24.36 -13.63 -8.84
N SER A 474 -24.53 -13.32 -10.12
CA SER A 474 -24.45 -11.96 -10.62
C SER A 474 -25.62 -11.11 -10.15
N ILE A 475 -25.34 -9.84 -9.90
CA ILE A 475 -26.36 -8.80 -9.71
C ILE A 475 -26.31 -7.87 -10.92
N VAL A 476 -27.48 -7.63 -11.51
CA VAL A 476 -27.67 -6.68 -12.61
C VAL A 476 -28.43 -5.47 -12.11
N LYS A 477 -27.85 -4.28 -12.28
CA LYS A 477 -28.49 -3.00 -11.98
C LYS A 477 -28.62 -2.16 -13.24
N ILE A 478 -29.84 -1.71 -13.54
CA ILE A 478 -30.15 -0.89 -14.72
C ILE A 478 -30.95 0.32 -14.26
N LEU A 479 -30.42 1.53 -14.46
CA LEU A 479 -31.12 2.75 -14.03
C LEU A 479 -32.31 3.08 -14.95
N TYR A 480 -32.17 2.90 -16.26
CA TYR A 480 -33.25 3.05 -17.23
C TYR A 480 -33.21 1.87 -18.22
N GLY A 481 -34.20 1.00 -18.15
CA GLY A 481 -34.30 -0.21 -18.97
C GLY A 481 -35.45 -0.11 -19.96
N TYR A 482 -35.19 -0.47 -21.21
CA TYR A 482 -36.20 -0.50 -22.26
C TYR A 482 -36.47 -1.92 -22.76
N GLU A 483 -37.61 -2.11 -23.44
CA GLU A 483 -37.91 -3.33 -24.17
C GLU A 483 -36.79 -3.67 -25.17
N GLY A 484 -36.52 -4.97 -25.33
CA GLY A 484 -35.42 -5.48 -26.16
C GLY A 484 -34.12 -5.74 -25.39
N VAL A 485 -34.09 -5.46 -24.08
CA VAL A 485 -33.03 -5.95 -23.19
C VAL A 485 -33.37 -7.37 -22.72
N GLU A 486 -32.50 -8.32 -23.02
CA GLU A 486 -32.56 -9.69 -22.54
C GLU A 486 -31.39 -9.97 -21.59
N LEU A 487 -31.69 -10.63 -20.48
CA LEU A 487 -30.74 -10.99 -19.46
C LEU A 487 -30.71 -12.51 -19.30
N TYR A 488 -29.53 -13.07 -19.06
CA TYR A 488 -29.36 -14.46 -18.71
C TYR A 488 -28.47 -14.58 -17.48
N PHE A 489 -28.94 -15.36 -16.50
CA PHE A 489 -28.13 -15.85 -15.40
C PHE A 489 -27.82 -17.32 -15.67
N ASP A 490 -26.62 -17.62 -16.16
CA ASP A 490 -26.28 -18.88 -16.83
C ASP A 490 -27.29 -19.25 -17.95
N LYS A 491 -28.24 -20.13 -17.64
CA LYS A 491 -29.25 -20.67 -18.58
C LYS A 491 -30.64 -20.05 -18.36
N ILE A 492 -30.82 -19.28 -17.29
CA ILE A 492 -32.10 -18.72 -16.88
C ILE A 492 -32.26 -17.36 -17.55
N GLY A 493 -33.18 -17.27 -18.51
CA GLY A 493 -33.44 -16.05 -19.27
C GLY A 493 -34.52 -15.17 -18.64
N TYR A 494 -34.35 -13.85 -18.77
CA TYR A 494 -35.31 -12.83 -18.38
C TYR A 494 -35.40 -11.76 -19.47
N LYS A 495 -36.61 -11.39 -19.88
CA LYS A 495 -36.81 -10.28 -20.82
C LYS A 495 -37.30 -9.07 -20.04
N LEU A 496 -36.54 -7.99 -20.12
CA LEU A 496 -36.86 -6.75 -19.43
C LEU A 496 -38.10 -6.11 -20.07
N LYS A 497 -39.02 -5.66 -19.22
CA LYS A 497 -40.05 -4.68 -19.59
C LYS A 497 -39.51 -3.28 -19.33
N ASN A 498 -40.12 -2.26 -19.94
CA ASN A 498 -39.73 -0.88 -19.64
C ASN A 498 -39.80 -0.61 -18.12
N GLY A 499 -38.76 0.01 -17.57
CA GLY A 499 -38.73 0.37 -16.15
C GLY A 499 -37.51 1.19 -15.75
N GLU A 500 -37.58 1.76 -14.55
CA GLU A 500 -36.53 2.61 -13.98
C GLU A 500 -36.02 2.00 -12.68
N LYS A 501 -34.72 2.21 -12.42
CA LYS A 501 -34.00 1.78 -11.20
C LYS A 501 -34.19 0.31 -10.88
N ILE A 502 -33.96 -0.55 -11.86
CA ILE A 502 -34.20 -1.98 -11.78
C ILE A 502 -32.96 -2.70 -11.22
N LYS A 503 -33.18 -3.58 -10.24
CA LYS A 503 -32.18 -4.55 -9.76
C LYS A 503 -32.69 -5.96 -10.02
N LEU A 504 -31.88 -6.77 -10.69
CA LEU A 504 -32.19 -8.17 -11.01
C LEU A 504 -31.11 -9.10 -10.44
N TYR A 505 -31.55 -10.20 -9.82
CA TYR A 505 -30.68 -11.26 -9.29
C TYR A 505 -31.47 -12.57 -9.15
N LEU A 506 -30.77 -13.71 -8.98
CA LEU A 506 -31.41 -14.97 -8.65
C LEU A 506 -31.59 -15.13 -7.13
N ASP A 507 -32.78 -15.52 -6.69
CA ASP A 507 -33.01 -15.96 -5.32
C ASP A 507 -32.51 -17.40 -5.07
N LYS A 508 -32.75 -17.92 -3.87
CA LYS A 508 -32.32 -19.28 -3.47
C LYS A 508 -33.00 -20.39 -4.27
N ASP A 509 -34.14 -20.11 -4.90
CA ASP A 509 -34.90 -21.05 -5.74
C ASP A 509 -34.58 -20.89 -7.23
N GLU A 510 -33.52 -20.14 -7.56
CA GLU A 510 -33.09 -19.80 -8.92
C GLU A 510 -34.19 -19.07 -9.73
N LYS A 511 -35.04 -18.29 -9.05
CA LYS A 511 -35.98 -17.39 -9.70
C LYS A 511 -35.40 -15.99 -9.79
N VAL A 512 -35.67 -15.33 -10.92
CA VAL A 512 -35.27 -13.93 -11.12
C VAL A 512 -36.16 -13.04 -10.26
N VAL A 513 -35.53 -12.30 -9.35
CA VAL A 513 -36.16 -11.26 -8.53
C VAL A 513 -35.90 -9.89 -9.14
N GLU A 514 -36.94 -9.07 -9.23
CA GLU A 514 -36.88 -7.67 -9.66
C GLU A 514 -37.21 -6.74 -8.49
N ASP A 515 -36.22 -5.95 -8.05
CA ASP A 515 -36.41 -4.88 -7.05
C ASP A 515 -36.27 -3.51 -7.72
N ILE A 516 -36.97 -2.51 -7.16
CA ILE A 516 -36.77 -1.08 -7.49
C ILE A 516 -35.76 -0.49 -6.49
N ILE A 517 -34.73 0.20 -6.97
CA ILE A 517 -33.61 0.77 -6.18
C ILE A 517 -33.85 2.23 -5.80
#